data_AF-A0AAD1M657-F1
#
_entry.id   AF-A0AAD1M657-F1
#
_cell.length_a   1.000
_cell.length_b   1.000
_cell.length_c   1.000
_cell.angle_alpha   90.00
_cell.angle_beta   90.00
_cell.angle_gamma   90.00
#
_symmetry.space_group_name_H-M   'P 1'
#
loop_
_entity.id
_entity.type
_entity.pdbx_description
1 polymer ?
#
loop_
_entity_poly.entity_id
_entity_poly.type
_entity_poly.pdbx_seq_one_letter_code
_entity_poly.pdbx_strand_id
1 'polypeptide(L)' 'MKASKLLDIKPKKKCCRSKPRCKRCPLVLHKVHKAELMGIRGKELEKIYKRARKR' A
#
# COMPACT_ATOMS: atom_id res chain seq x y z
N MET A 1 5.89 -2.36 9.53
CA MET A 1 6.38 -1.46 8.45
C MET A 1 5.51 -0.23 8.47
N LYS A 2 6.10 0.93 8.74
CA LYS A 2 5.40 2.22 8.62
C LYS A 2 5.00 2.40 7.15
N ALA A 3 3.79 2.90 6.91
CA ALA A 3 3.27 3.03 5.54
C ALA A 3 4.15 3.95 4.66
N SER A 4 4.86 4.90 5.25
CA SER A 4 5.85 5.75 4.58
C SER A 4 6.95 4.95 3.87
N LYS A 5 7.41 3.83 4.45
CA LYS A 5 8.44 2.97 3.82
C LYS A 5 7.93 2.20 2.61
N LEU A 6 6.63 2.25 2.31
CA LEU A 6 6.06 1.59 1.12
C LEU A 6 6.21 2.45 -0.14
N LEU A 7 6.43 3.75 0.02
CA LEU A 7 6.54 4.71 -1.07
C LEU A 7 7.83 4.50 -1.85
N ASP A 8 8.91 4.18 -1.15
CA ASP A 8 10.24 3.94 -1.73
C ASP A 8 10.42 2.53 -2.31
N ILE A 9 9.43 1.64 -2.15
CA ILE A 9 9.57 0.24 -2.56
C ILE A 9 9.10 0.06 -4.00
N LYS A 10 9.97 -0.50 -4.85
CA LYS A 10 9.61 -0.87 -6.21
C LYS A 10 8.45 -1.90 -6.22
N PRO A 11 7.37 -1.63 -6.98
CA PRO A 11 6.27 -2.57 -7.14
C PRO A 11 6.72 -3.85 -7.84
N LYS A 12 6.06 -4.96 -7.52
CA LYS A 12 6.24 -6.21 -8.26
C LYS A 12 5.64 -6.06 -9.67
N LYS A 13 6.23 -6.71 -10.69
CA LYS A 13 5.74 -6.69 -12.08
C LYS A 13 4.26 -7.06 -12.22
N LYS A 14 3.77 -8.02 -11.43
CA LYS A 14 2.37 -8.49 -11.44
C LYS A 14 1.79 -8.54 -10.02
N CYS A 15 0.48 -8.36 -9.92
CA CYS A 15 -0.27 -8.56 -8.69
C CYS A 15 -0.21 -10.02 -8.24
N CYS A 16 0.10 -10.27 -6.96
CA CYS A 16 0.16 -11.62 -6.41
C CYS A 16 -1.20 -12.31 -6.27
N ARG A 17 -2.33 -11.56 -6.32
CA ARG A 17 -3.71 -12.03 -6.13
C ARG A 17 -3.99 -12.82 -4.82
N SER A 18 -2.97 -13.00 -3.96
CA SER A 18 -3.07 -13.64 -2.66
C SER A 18 -3.95 -12.84 -1.69
N LYS A 19 -4.59 -13.53 -0.74
CA LYS A 19 -5.28 -12.93 0.40
C LYS A 19 -4.58 -13.35 1.69
N PRO A 20 -3.93 -12.42 2.43
CA PRO A 20 -3.77 -11.00 2.12
C PRO A 20 -2.76 -10.73 0.99
N ARG A 21 -2.90 -9.60 0.28
CA ARG A 21 -1.95 -9.18 -0.75
C ARG A 21 -0.57 -8.90 -0.13
N CYS A 22 0.47 -9.14 -0.92
CA CYS A 22 1.85 -8.90 -0.49
C CYS A 22 2.16 -7.40 -0.36
N LYS A 23 3.22 -7.07 0.39
CA LYS A 23 3.62 -5.67 0.68
C LYS A 23 4.05 -4.90 -0.58
N ARG A 24 4.56 -5.61 -1.59
CA ARG A 24 5.03 -5.09 -2.88
C ARG A 24 3.96 -5.15 -3.98
N CYS A 25 2.71 -5.42 -3.63
CA CYS A 25 1.65 -5.55 -4.61
C CYS A 25 1.43 -4.19 -5.29
N PRO A 26 1.49 -4.11 -6.63
CA PRO A 26 1.32 -2.84 -7.34
C PRO A 26 0.01 -2.14 -6.97
N LEU A 27 -1.06 -2.91 -6.74
CA LEU A 27 -2.37 -2.38 -6.37
C LEU A 27 -2.42 -1.82 -4.93
N VAL A 28 -1.63 -2.38 -4.02
CA VAL A 28 -1.51 -1.88 -2.64
C VAL A 28 -0.70 -0.59 -2.64
N LEU A 29 0.45 -0.59 -3.31
CA LEU A 29 1.33 0.58 -3.41
C LEU A 29 0.64 1.75 -4.10
N HIS A 30 -0.05 1.51 -5.20
CA HIS A 30 -0.83 2.54 -5.90
C HIS A 30 -1.88 3.20 -4.99
N LYS A 31 -2.58 2.43 -4.14
CA LYS A 31 -3.56 2.99 -3.19
C LYS A 31 -2.92 3.80 -2.08
N VAL A 32 -1.78 3.34 -1.55
CA VAL A 32 -1.02 4.06 -0.51
C VAL A 32 -0.48 5.37 -1.08
N HIS A 33 0.10 5.34 -2.28
CA HIS A 33 0.62 6.53 -2.95
C HIS A 33 -0.51 7.53 -3.26
N LYS A 34 -1.66 7.07 -3.78
CA LYS A 34 -2.83 7.94 -3.99
C LYS A 34 -3.31 8.61 -2.70
N ALA A 35 -3.33 7.86 -1.59
CA ALA A 35 -3.72 8.40 -0.28
C ALA A 35 -2.72 9.45 0.23
N GLU A 36 -1.43 9.21 0.04
CA GLU A 36 -0.40 10.18 0.40
C GLU A 36 -0.51 11.48 -0.41
N LEU A 37 -0.74 11.39 -1.73
CA LEU A 37 -0.97 12.55 -2.59
C LEU A 37 -2.20 13.36 -2.17
N MET A 38 -3.18 12.71 -1.52
CA MET A 38 -4.33 13.39 -0.90
C MET A 38 -4.01 14.03 0.45
N GLY A 39 -2.74 14.00 0.89
CA GLY A 39 -2.30 14.55 2.17
C GLY A 39 -2.50 13.60 3.36
N ILE A 40 -2.92 12.35 3.14
CA ILE A 40 -3.18 11.40 4.23
C ILE A 40 -1.85 10.90 4.80
N ARG A 41 -1.65 11.12 6.11
CA ARG A 41 -0.40 10.81 6.81
C ARG A 41 -0.65 10.02 8.11
N GLY A 42 0.41 9.43 8.64
CA GLY A 42 0.40 8.76 9.94
C GLY A 42 -0.56 7.56 10.02
N LYS A 43 -1.39 7.53 11.07
CA LYS A 43 -2.26 6.38 11.42
C LYS A 43 -3.31 6.08 10.35
N GLU A 44 -3.82 7.10 9.66
CA GLU A 44 -4.81 6.94 8.59
C GLU A 44 -4.22 6.20 7.38
N LEU A 45 -2.98 6.50 7.02
CA LEU A 45 -2.28 5.83 5.93
C LEU A 45 -2.05 4.33 6.23
N GLU A 46 -1.79 3.98 7.49
CA GLU A 46 -1.68 2.59 7.92
C GLU A 46 -3.01 1.83 7.84
N LYS A 47 -4.14 2.48 8.15
CA LYS A 47 -5.48 1.89 7.96
C LYS A 47 -5.75 1.59 6.49
N ILE A 48 -5.43 2.53 5.60
CA ILE A 48 -5.57 2.35 4.15
C ILE A 48 -4.70 1.19 3.66
N TYR A 49 -3.44 1.11 4.11
CA TYR A 49 -2.55 0.00 3.78
C TYR A 49 -3.11 -1.36 4.23
N LYS A 50 -3.58 -1.47 5.47
CA LYS A 50 -4.19 -2.71 6.00
C LYS A 50 -5.44 -3.09 5.21
N ARG A 51 -6.30 -2.13 4.87
CA ARG A 51 -7.50 -2.34 4.04
C ARG A 51 -7.14 -2.77 2.62
N ALA A 52 -6.14 -2.15 2.01
CA ALA A 52 -5.67 -2.49 0.67
C ALA A 52 -5.11 -3.91 0.57
N ARG A 53 -4.51 -4.44 1.65
CA ARG A 53 -4.02 -5.82 1.69
C ARG A 53 -5.10 -6.88 1.88
N LYS A 54 -6.23 -6.54 2.49
CA LYS A 54 -7.33 -7.50 2.74
C LYS A 54 -8.31 -7.65 1.56
N ARG A 55 -8.29 -6.72 0.61
CA ARG A 55 -9.16 -6.72 -0.59
C ARG A 55 -8.58 -7.60 -1.71
#